data_AF-X1GD22-F1
#
_entry.id   AF-X1GD22-F1
#
_cell.length_a   1.000
_cell.length_b   1.000
_cell.length_c   1.000
_cell.angle_alpha   90.00
_cell.angle_beta   90.00
_cell.angle_gamma   90.00
#
_symmetry.space_group_name_H-M   'P 1'
#
loop_
_entity.id
_entity.type
_entity.pdbx_description
1 polymer ?
#
loop_
_entity_poly.entity_id
_entity_poly.type
_entity_poly.pdbx_seq_one_letter_code
_entity_poly.pdbx_strand_id
1 'polypeptide(L)'
;MKKNEEKMTEIKQISAHSENVEKVVEAFGTSIDKGLSEVEAQSRLEKYGKNELIKEKGKTAFQIFIGQFKSFLVYLLLFAIAISIVIGLWEGSQPGAGAWSSEYTDAIVIAAILIA
;
A
#
# COMPACT_ATOMS: atom_id res chain seq x y z
N MET A 1 18.49 6.90 -1.13
CA MET A 1 17.50 6.57 -0.08
C MET A 1 18.18 6.31 1.27
N LYS A 2 19.21 5.46 1.36
CA LYS A 2 19.93 5.14 2.62
C LYS A 2 20.60 6.32 3.36
N LYS A 3 21.01 7.39 2.67
CA LYS A 3 21.73 8.54 3.27
C LYS A 3 20.85 9.42 4.19
N ASN A 4 19.52 9.30 4.11
CA ASN A 4 18.60 10.09 4.91
C ASN A 4 18.20 9.38 6.22
N GLU A 5 18.40 8.07 6.32
CA GLU A 5 18.06 7.27 7.50
C GLU A 5 19.09 7.47 8.62
N GLU A 6 20.38 7.62 8.28
CA GLU A 6 21.46 7.82 9.26
C GLU A 6 21.40 9.17 9.99
N LYS A 7 20.77 10.20 9.39
CA LYS A 7 20.63 11.53 10.00
C LYS A 7 19.54 11.61 11.08
N MET A 8 18.64 10.63 11.17
CA MET A 8 17.55 10.61 12.16
C MET A 8 18.00 10.14 13.55
N THR A 9 19.27 9.79 13.74
CA THR A 9 19.75 9.00 14.88
C THR A 9 20.13 9.81 16.14
N GLU A 10 20.03 11.14 16.15
CA GLU A 10 20.32 11.97 17.35
C GLU A 10 19.15 12.90 17.72
N ILE A 11 17.94 12.36 17.82
CA ILE A 11 16.90 13.04 18.61
C ILE A 11 17.09 12.58 20.05
N LYS A 12 17.44 13.51 20.95
CA LYS A 12 17.56 13.24 22.39
C LYS A 12 16.24 12.64 22.88
N GLN A 13 16.21 11.32 23.07
CA GLN A 13 15.05 10.57 23.53
C GLN A 13 14.85 10.88 25.02
N ILE A 14 14.11 11.96 25.31
CA ILE A 14 13.63 12.26 26.66
C ILE A 14 12.16 11.85 26.73
N SER A 15 11.76 11.25 27.86
CA SER A 15 10.35 11.00 28.15
C SER A 15 9.68 12.32 28.57
N ALA A 16 9.42 13.21 27.61
CA ALA A 16 9.02 14.60 27.87
C ALA A 16 7.71 14.72 28.68
N HIS A 17 6.83 13.72 28.56
CA HIS A 17 5.56 13.65 29.29
C HIS A 17 5.72 13.35 30.80
N SER A 18 6.88 12.84 31.21
CA SER A 18 7.18 12.48 32.60
C SER A 18 8.27 13.35 33.23
N GLU A 19 8.79 14.34 32.49
CA GLU A 19 9.82 15.26 32.98
C GLU A 19 9.23 16.61 33.35
N ASN A 20 9.94 17.35 34.20
CA ASN A 20 9.59 18.72 34.53
C ASN A 20 9.88 19.66 33.33
N VAL A 21 9.00 20.65 33.13
CA VAL A 21 9.13 21.74 32.15
C VAL A 21 10.55 22.31 32.08
N GLU A 22 11.20 22.64 33.19
CA GLU A 22 12.55 23.23 33.16
C GLU A 22 13.58 22.31 32.49
N LYS A 23 13.52 21.01 32.78
CA LYS A 23 14.40 20.01 32.16
C LYS A 23 14.09 19.80 30.68
N VAL A 24 12.82 19.87 30.28
CA VAL A 24 12.41 19.77 28.88
C VAL A 24 12.96 20.99 28.11
N VAL A 25 12.80 22.18 28.66
CA VAL A 25 13.28 23.45 28.07
C VAL A 25 14.80 23.45 27.90
N GLU A 26 15.53 22.99 28.92
CA GLU A 26 16.98 22.80 28.86
C GLU A 26 17.37 21.73 27.82
N ALA A 27 16.69 20.58 27.81
CA ALA A 27 16.97 19.49 26.90
C ALA A 27 16.77 19.85 25.43
N PHE A 28 15.79 20.71 25.13
CA PHE A 28 15.52 21.21 23.79
C PHE A 28 16.18 22.58 23.50
N GLY A 29 16.94 23.14 24.44
CA GLY A 29 17.66 24.40 24.30
C GLY A 29 16.75 25.52 23.79
N THR A 30 15.61 25.72 24.43
CA THR A 30 14.63 26.76 24.07
C THR A 30 14.35 27.66 25.26
N SER A 31 13.62 28.76 25.06
CA SER A 31 13.09 29.60 26.13
C SER A 31 11.57 29.43 26.24
N ILE A 32 11.02 29.50 27.45
CA ILE A 32 9.57 29.52 27.69
C ILE A 32 8.96 30.83 27.18
N ASP A 33 9.60 31.97 27.48
CA ASP A 33 9.04 33.28 27.17
C ASP A 33 9.30 33.73 25.74
N LYS A 34 10.49 33.39 25.21
CA LYS A 34 10.97 33.89 23.90
C LYS A 34 10.93 32.84 22.80
N GLY A 35 10.76 31.55 23.13
CA GLY A 35 10.84 30.46 22.17
C GLY A 35 12.23 30.33 21.52
N LEU A 36 12.26 29.89 20.26
CA LEU A 36 13.46 29.76 19.45
C LEU A 36 13.72 31.02 18.64
N SER A 37 15.00 31.33 18.40
CA SER A 37 15.36 32.36 17.42
C SER A 37 15.08 31.90 15.99
N GLU A 38 14.89 32.84 15.07
CA GLU A 38 14.64 32.53 13.65
C GLU A 38 15.80 31.74 13.02
N VAL A 39 17.04 32.06 13.41
CA VAL A 39 18.25 31.35 12.98
C VAL A 39 18.26 29.90 13.47
N GLU A 40 17.92 29.66 14.74
CA GLU A 40 17.84 28.31 15.30
C GLU A 40 16.66 27.52 14.71
N ALA A 41 15.51 28.17 14.51
CA ALA A 41 14.35 27.55 13.89
C ALA A 41 14.68 27.08 12.46
N GLN A 42 15.35 27.93 11.67
CA GLN A 42 15.79 27.58 10.32
C GLN A 42 16.83 26.44 10.34
N SER A 43 17.82 26.50 11.24
CA SER A 43 18.81 25.44 11.39
C SER A 43 18.17 24.09 11.79
N ARG A 44 17.18 24.11 12.68
CA ARG A 44 16.41 22.92 13.06
C ARG A 44 15.55 22.40 11.90
N LEU A 45 14.96 23.28 11.10
CA LEU A 45 14.19 22.90 9.92
C LEU A 45 15.07 22.20 8.87
N GLU A 46 16.30 22.65 8.68
CA GLU A 46 17.27 22.00 7.79
C GLU A 46 17.78 20.66 8.35
N LYS A 47 17.91 20.55 9.68
CA LYS A 47 18.36 19.32 10.36
C LYS A 47 17.28 18.24 10.42
N TYR A 48 16.08 18.58 10.88
CA TYR A 48 15.00 17.63 11.16
C TYR A 48 13.96 17.54 10.04
N GLY A 49 13.96 18.49 9.10
CA GLY A 49 12.95 18.59 8.07
C GLY A 49 11.66 19.24 8.59
N LYS A 50 10.69 19.35 7.68
CA LYS A 50 9.35 19.87 8.00
C LYS A 50 8.60 18.87 8.87
N ASN A 51 7.81 19.39 9.82
CA ASN A 51 6.88 18.58 10.61
C ASN A 51 5.63 18.20 9.78
N GLU A 52 5.85 17.46 8.70
CA GLU A 52 4.81 17.00 7.78
C GLU A 52 4.89 15.49 7.65
N LEU A 53 3.74 14.82 7.76
CA LEU A 53 3.66 13.40 7.49
C LEU A 53 3.90 13.17 5.99
N ILE A 54 4.93 12.40 5.68
CA ILE A 54 5.20 11.99 4.31
C ILE A 54 4.03 11.12 3.85
N LYS A 55 3.20 11.64 2.95
CA LYS A 55 2.18 10.84 2.30
C LYS A 55 2.87 9.82 1.40
N GLU A 56 2.75 8.55 1.75
CA GLU A 56 3.12 7.50 0.81
C GLU A 56 2.31 7.66 -0.47
N LYS A 57 2.96 7.39 -1.60
CA LYS A 57 2.25 7.39 -2.89
C LYS A 57 1.17 6.31 -2.80
N GLY A 58 -0.09 6.74 -2.86
CA GLY A 58 -1.22 5.81 -2.92
C GLY A 58 -1.07 4.87 -4.12
N LYS A 59 -1.53 3.62 -3.97
CA LYS A 59 -1.58 2.70 -5.10
C LYS A 59 -2.60 3.22 -6.11
N THR A 60 -2.23 3.21 -7.39
CA THR A 60 -3.17 3.61 -8.45
C THR A 60 -4.21 2.52 -8.67
N ALA A 61 -5.38 2.87 -9.23
CA ALA A 61 -6.43 1.90 -9.55
C ALA A 61 -5.88 0.74 -10.43
N PHE A 62 -5.02 1.05 -11.40
CA PHE A 62 -4.36 0.04 -12.24
C PHE A 62 -3.40 -0.86 -11.45
N GLN A 63 -2.63 -0.32 -10.50
CA GLN A 63 -1.76 -1.13 -9.64
C GLN A 63 -2.56 -2.06 -8.73
N ILE A 64 -3.73 -1.61 -8.25
CA ILE A 64 -4.63 -2.42 -7.44
C ILE A 64 -5.21 -3.56 -8.28
N PHE A 65 -5.69 -3.28 -9.50
CA PHE A 65 -6.23 -4.27 -10.43
C PHE A 65 -5.20 -5.36 -10.76
N ILE A 66 -3.98 -5.00 -11.18
CA ILE A 66 -2.90 -5.96 -11.44
C ILE A 66 -2.50 -6.73 -10.17
N GLY A 67 -2.64 -6.10 -8.99
CA GLY A 67 -2.42 -6.76 -7.71
C GLY A 67 -3.37 -7.93 -7.44
N GLN A 68 -4.61 -7.87 -7.91
CA GLN A 68 -5.61 -8.94 -7.70
C GLN A 68 -5.21 -10.25 -8.39
N PHE A 69 -4.60 -10.16 -9.58
CA PHE A 69 -4.09 -11.34 -10.31
C PHE A 69 -2.94 -12.08 -9.63
N LYS A 70 -2.38 -11.53 -8.54
CA LYS A 70 -1.35 -12.19 -7.72
C LYS A 70 -1.92 -13.05 -6.59
N SER A 71 -3.25 -13.15 -6.49
CA SER A 71 -3.92 -13.99 -5.49
C SER A 71 -3.96 -15.45 -5.93
N PHE A 72 -3.72 -16.37 -4.99
CA PHE A 72 -3.85 -17.82 -5.20
C PHE A 72 -5.24 -18.20 -5.75
N LEU A 73 -6.28 -17.52 -5.28
CA LEU A 73 -7.66 -17.74 -5.74
C LEU A 73 -7.81 -17.41 -7.23
N VAL A 74 -7.17 -16.32 -7.71
CA VAL A 74 -7.25 -15.95 -9.13
C VAL A 74 -6.55 -16.99 -10.00
N TYR A 75 -5.42 -17.56 -9.55
CA TYR A 75 -4.79 -18.66 -10.28
C TYR A 75 -5.67 -19.90 -10.37
N LEU A 76 -6.43 -20.21 -9.32
CA LEU A 76 -7.39 -21.32 -9.35
C LEU A 76 -8.52 -21.08 -10.36
N LEU A 77 -9.03 -19.85 -10.46
CA LEU A 77 -10.05 -19.49 -11.43
C LEU A 77 -9.51 -19.50 -12.87
N LEU A 78 -8.30 -19.01 -13.10
CA LEU A 78 -7.63 -19.11 -14.41
C LEU A 78 -7.41 -20.56 -14.82
N PHE A 79 -7.06 -21.43 -13.87
CA PHE A 79 -6.94 -22.86 -14.12
C PHE A 79 -8.28 -23.51 -14.48
N ALA A 80 -9.37 -23.13 -13.80
CA ALA A 80 -10.72 -23.57 -14.14
C ALA A 80 -11.12 -23.14 -15.56
N ILE A 81 -10.85 -21.88 -15.94
CA ILE A 81 -11.08 -21.39 -17.32
C ILE A 81 -10.30 -22.23 -18.32
N ALA A 82 -9.02 -22.51 -18.06
CA ALA A 82 -8.19 -23.31 -18.96
C ALA A 82 -8.77 -24.73 -19.14
N ILE A 83 -9.20 -25.38 -18.07
CA ILE A 83 -9.87 -26.69 -18.14
C ILE A 83 -11.18 -26.60 -18.94
N SER A 84 -12.03 -25.61 -18.67
CA SER A 84 -13.30 -25.42 -19.39
C SER A 84 -13.07 -25.25 -20.90
N ILE A 85 -12.05 -24.49 -21.29
CA ILE A 85 -11.69 -24.32 -22.70
C ILE A 85 -11.19 -25.64 -23.31
N VAL A 86 -10.30 -26.36 -22.62
CA VAL A 86 -9.78 -27.65 -23.12
C VAL A 86 -10.90 -28.67 -23.30
N ILE A 87 -11.83 -28.76 -22.35
CA ILE A 87 -13.01 -29.64 -22.45
C ILE A 87 -13.88 -29.20 -23.63
N GLY A 88 -14.22 -27.91 -23.75
CA GLY A 88 -15.03 -27.42 -24.87
C GLY A 88 -14.41 -27.66 -26.25
N LEU A 89 -13.08 -27.69 -26.34
CA LEU A 89 -12.37 -28.04 -27.59
C LEU A 89 -12.37 -29.56 -27.89
N TRP A 90 -12.46 -30.42 -26.87
CA TRP A 90 -12.48 -31.88 -27.03
C TRP A 90 -13.89 -32.45 -27.16
N GLU A 91 -14.87 -31.85 -26.49
CA GLU A 91 -16.26 -32.32 -26.38
C GLU A 91 -17.13 -31.81 -27.53
N GLY A 92 -16.66 -31.85 -28.78
CA GLY A 92 -17.41 -31.35 -29.93
C GLY A 92 -18.67 -32.16 -30.33
N SER A 93 -19.32 -32.92 -29.43
CA SER A 93 -20.44 -33.82 -29.78
C SER A 93 -21.39 -34.26 -28.63
N GLN A 94 -21.83 -33.37 -27.73
CA GLN A 94 -23.01 -33.66 -26.88
C GLN A 94 -24.12 -32.59 -27.00
N PRO A 95 -25.20 -32.85 -27.78
CA PRO A 95 -26.41 -32.04 -27.77
C PRO A 95 -27.36 -32.54 -26.68
N GLY A 96 -27.61 -31.74 -25.63
CA GLY A 96 -28.54 -32.17 -24.58
C GLY A 96 -28.80 -31.24 -23.39
N ALA A 97 -28.05 -30.16 -23.20
CA ALA A 97 -28.48 -29.09 -22.30
C ALA A 97 -29.22 -28.01 -23.12
N GLY A 98 -30.27 -27.40 -22.55
CA GLY A 98 -31.16 -26.48 -23.28
C GLY A 98 -30.45 -25.27 -23.90
N ALA A 99 -31.17 -24.47 -24.69
CA ALA A 99 -30.71 -23.37 -25.56
C ALA A 99 -29.79 -22.27 -24.97
N TRP A 100 -29.32 -22.44 -23.73
CA TRP A 100 -28.30 -21.66 -23.04
C TRP A 100 -26.95 -22.39 -22.90
N SER A 101 -26.82 -23.66 -23.34
CA SER A 101 -25.56 -24.40 -23.28
C SER A 101 -24.71 -24.14 -24.52
N SER A 102 -23.97 -23.03 -24.50
CA SER A 102 -22.76 -22.94 -25.33
C SER A 102 -21.62 -23.64 -24.59
N GLU A 103 -20.79 -24.42 -25.30
CA GLU A 103 -19.57 -25.07 -24.78
C GLU A 103 -18.63 -24.12 -24.02
N TYR A 104 -18.79 -22.81 -24.24
CA TYR A 104 -17.95 -21.76 -23.66
C TYR A 104 -18.62 -20.97 -22.53
N THR A 105 -19.89 -21.27 -22.18
CA THR A 105 -20.65 -20.51 -21.18
C THR A 105 -19.93 -20.51 -19.83
N ASP A 106 -19.42 -21.65 -19.40
CA ASP A 106 -18.71 -21.78 -18.12
C ASP A 106 -17.45 -20.92 -18.09
N ALA A 107 -16.65 -20.95 -19.16
CA ALA A 107 -15.46 -20.10 -19.28
C ALA A 107 -15.82 -18.60 -19.28
N ILE A 108 -16.91 -18.22 -19.96
CA ILE A 108 -17.40 -16.83 -20.01
C ILE A 108 -17.89 -16.37 -18.62
N VAL A 109 -18.64 -17.22 -17.89
CA VAL A 109 -19.14 -16.90 -16.55
C VAL A 109 -17.97 -16.73 -15.58
N ILE A 110 -16.99 -17.63 -15.61
CA ILE A 110 -15.81 -17.53 -14.73
C ILE A 110 -14.99 -16.28 -15.07
N ALA A 111 -14.83 -15.95 -16.36
CA ALA A 111 -14.16 -14.72 -16.78
C ALA A 111 -14.90 -13.45 -16.33
N ALA A 112 -16.24 -13.45 -16.36
CA ALA A 112 -17.05 -12.33 -15.90
C ALA A 112 -16.88 -12.09 -14.39
N ILE A 113 -16.79 -13.15 -13.57
CA ILE A 113 -16.53 -13.06 -12.12
C ILE A 113 -15.15 -12.46 -11.82
N LEU A 114 -14.14 -12.71 -12.66
CA LEU A 114 -12.81 -12.13 -12.49
C LEU A 114 -12.74 -10.63 -12.80
N ILE A 115 -13.66 -10.12 -13.61
CA ILE A 115 -13.69 -8.72 -14.06
C ILE A 115 -14.61 -7.86 -13.19
N ALA A 116 -15.68 -8.45 -12.63
CA ALA A 116 -16.66 -7.80 -11.77
C ALA A 116 -16.14 -7.52 -10.35
#